data_AF-A0A4P9YGX4-F1
#
_entry.id   AF-A0A4P9YGX4-F1
#
_cell.length_a   1.000
_cell.length_b   1.000
_cell.length_c   1.000
_cell.angle_alpha   90.00
_cell.angle_beta   90.00
_cell.angle_gamma   90.00
#
_symmetry.space_group_name_H-M   'P 1'
#
loop_
_entity.id
_entity.type
_entity.pdbx_description
1 polymer ?
#
loop_
_entity_poly.entity_id
_entity_poly.type
_entity_poly.pdbx_seq_one_letter_code
_entity_poly.pdbx_strand_id
1 'polypeptide(L)'
;MISSSIEKGFKDFLELGKKPRTFEAVRDEVIGIQKKYDSSPEKTSVTGGDLLHKDLVYRYASFSGFTYCDGNERVKRVSGFKADGKLFFTGNFELIAREEKDGYQSILKDKKDFMYQLTVSKENKEIVVAFRGSDNFENYISDINQDRYYHDEIFGDKRLSIENDSCKLPNDKSESFFLRNGFLRSLPANIMDEIDSRIHEVIKANPDFSVVITGHSLGGSLAYLYALHWKVKGNNLAALYTYGQPITGSLSFNDWAAECIGPEKYIRVVSSDDIVPWFSFHVLLKKIAHSSLVNEIFFPNPHDTAFRVCKGSLNSDCSYGISCGKKVWDNHSLYGGLTSTQALCLLGDGPNSSYSQFVEPSVSQKVVNGIKSGWQAVTSIFN
;
A
#
# COMPACT_ATOMS: atom_id res chain seq x y z
N MET A 1 2.84 29.25 -16.01
CA MET A 1 1.46 29.10 -16.53
C MET A 1 0.90 27.70 -16.34
N ILE A 2 1.67 26.63 -16.57
CA ILE A 2 1.20 25.23 -16.37
C ILE A 2 0.91 24.95 -14.89
N SER A 3 1.78 25.35 -13.94
CA SER A 3 1.55 25.12 -12.50
C SER A 3 0.32 25.86 -11.94
N SER A 4 0.09 27.10 -12.37
CA SER A 4 -1.01 27.94 -11.88
C SER A 4 -2.40 27.48 -12.33
N SER A 5 -2.51 26.85 -13.49
CA SER A 5 -3.77 26.28 -13.99
C SER A 5 -4.08 24.93 -13.33
N ILE A 6 -3.04 24.16 -12.97
CA ILE A 6 -3.15 22.92 -12.19
C ILE A 6 -3.59 23.24 -10.75
N GLU A 7 -2.98 24.23 -10.11
CA GLU A 7 -3.37 24.70 -8.76
C GLU A 7 -4.82 25.20 -8.70
N LYS A 8 -5.30 25.90 -9.73
CA LYS A 8 -6.69 26.41 -9.76
C LYS A 8 -7.72 25.30 -9.97
N GLY A 9 -7.47 24.37 -10.90
CA GLY A 9 -8.35 23.21 -11.11
C GLY A 9 -8.43 22.29 -9.88
N PHE A 10 -7.38 22.27 -9.06
CA PHE A 10 -7.30 21.54 -7.80
C PHE A 10 -8.05 22.24 -6.65
N LYS A 11 -7.96 23.58 -6.53
CA LYS A 11 -8.79 24.36 -5.59
C LYS A 11 -10.28 24.17 -5.85
N ASP A 12 -10.70 24.19 -7.11
CA ASP A 12 -12.10 23.97 -7.48
C ASP A 12 -12.56 22.50 -7.25
N PHE A 13 -11.63 21.54 -7.23
CA PHE A 13 -11.86 20.13 -6.86
C PHE A 13 -12.05 19.94 -5.35
N LEU A 14 -11.27 20.65 -4.52
CA LEU A 14 -11.44 20.65 -3.07
C LEU A 14 -12.82 21.18 -2.62
N GLU A 15 -13.48 21.99 -3.47
CA GLU A 15 -14.83 22.54 -3.25
C GLU A 15 -15.97 21.71 -3.88
N LEU A 16 -15.68 20.77 -4.77
CA LEU A 16 -16.69 19.93 -5.44
C LEU A 16 -17.07 18.72 -4.57
N GLY A 17 -18.12 18.91 -3.76
CA GLY A 17 -19.07 17.84 -3.40
C GLY A 17 -18.55 16.67 -2.56
N LYS A 18 -17.90 16.95 -1.42
CA LYS A 18 -17.66 15.95 -0.36
C LYS A 18 -19.02 15.43 0.15
N LYS A 19 -19.47 14.27 -0.33
CA LYS A 19 -20.61 13.58 0.29
C LYS A 19 -20.11 12.87 1.55
N PRO A 20 -20.77 13.07 2.70
CA PRO A 20 -20.36 12.38 3.91
C PRO A 20 -20.52 10.88 3.72
N ARG A 21 -19.49 10.12 4.09
CA ARG A 21 -19.58 8.66 4.13
C ARG A 21 -20.13 8.23 5.48
N THR A 22 -21.17 7.40 5.50
CA THR A 22 -21.84 6.97 6.73
C THR A 22 -21.47 5.55 7.10
N PHE A 23 -21.69 5.20 8.38
CA PHE A 23 -21.57 3.83 8.87
C PHE A 23 -22.35 2.83 8.00
N GLU A 24 -23.59 3.17 7.64
CA GLU A 24 -24.48 2.29 6.87
C GLU A 24 -23.90 1.99 5.49
N ALA A 25 -23.37 3.02 4.80
CA ALA A 25 -22.74 2.83 3.49
C ALA A 25 -21.54 1.87 3.56
N VAL A 26 -20.66 2.04 4.55
CA VAL A 26 -19.47 1.17 4.71
C VAL A 26 -19.88 -0.24 5.15
N ARG A 27 -20.85 -0.37 6.06
CA ARG A 27 -21.39 -1.66 6.47
C ARG A 27 -22.00 -2.40 5.28
N ASP A 28 -22.79 -1.72 4.46
CA ASP A 28 -23.51 -2.34 3.34
C ASP A 28 -22.56 -2.77 2.22
N GLU A 29 -21.45 -2.05 2.01
CA GLU A 29 -20.35 -2.51 1.15
C GLU A 29 -19.74 -3.82 1.64
N VAL A 30 -19.40 -3.90 2.93
CA VAL A 30 -18.86 -5.12 3.54
C VAL A 30 -19.84 -6.27 3.36
N ILE A 31 -21.12 -6.08 3.68
CA ILE A 31 -22.17 -7.08 3.48
C ILE A 31 -22.24 -7.52 2.01
N GLY A 32 -22.19 -6.57 1.07
CA GLY A 32 -22.22 -6.85 -0.36
C GLY A 32 -21.05 -7.70 -0.82
N ILE A 33 -19.84 -7.38 -0.36
CA ILE A 33 -18.61 -8.15 -0.65
C ILE A 33 -18.74 -9.57 -0.10
N GLN A 34 -19.14 -9.70 1.17
CA GLN A 34 -19.28 -11.00 1.85
C GLN A 34 -20.33 -11.90 1.19
N LYS A 35 -21.40 -11.31 0.62
CA LYS A 35 -22.43 -12.04 -0.14
C LYS A 35 -21.95 -12.48 -1.53
N LYS A 36 -21.12 -11.69 -2.20
CA LYS A 36 -20.70 -11.94 -3.60
C LYS A 36 -19.84 -13.20 -3.79
N TYR A 37 -19.02 -13.58 -2.82
CA TYR A 37 -18.19 -14.80 -2.92
C TYR A 37 -18.36 -15.75 -1.72
N ASP A 38 -19.44 -15.59 -0.96
CA ASP A 38 -19.72 -16.33 0.28
C ASP A 38 -18.53 -16.36 1.24
N SER A 39 -18.06 -15.18 1.65
CA SER A 39 -16.95 -15.10 2.61
C SER A 39 -17.32 -15.83 3.90
N SER A 40 -16.40 -16.66 4.37
CA SER A 40 -16.41 -17.26 5.70
C SER A 40 -15.07 -16.93 6.34
N PRO A 41 -14.90 -15.75 6.97
CA PRO A 41 -13.62 -15.33 7.54
C PRO A 41 -13.10 -16.29 8.62
N GLU A 42 -13.96 -17.17 9.13
CA GLU A 42 -13.55 -18.35 9.89
C GLU A 42 -12.69 -19.29 9.02
N LYS A 43 -11.37 -19.29 9.32
CA LYS A 43 -10.34 -20.25 8.88
C LYS A 43 -9.67 -20.03 7.53
N THR A 44 -9.39 -18.78 7.15
CA THR A 44 -8.31 -18.51 6.17
C THR A 44 -7.00 -18.14 6.90
N SER A 45 -6.03 -19.06 6.88
CA SER A 45 -4.70 -18.92 7.52
C SER A 45 -3.67 -18.39 6.51
N VAL A 46 -2.84 -17.45 6.93
CA VAL A 46 -1.69 -16.98 6.15
C VAL A 46 -0.57 -18.03 6.07
N THR A 47 -0.56 -18.98 7.01
CA THR A 47 0.46 -20.03 7.08
C THR A 47 -0.11 -21.32 6.53
N GLY A 48 0.47 -21.78 5.41
CA GLY A 48 0.06 -23.00 4.70
C GLY A 48 -1.26 -22.88 3.92
N GLY A 49 -1.89 -21.70 3.90
CA GLY A 49 -3.10 -21.40 3.13
C GLY A 49 -2.80 -20.77 1.77
N ASP A 50 -3.85 -20.56 0.99
CA ASP A 50 -3.78 -19.83 -0.28
C ASP A 50 -3.70 -18.32 -0.02
N LEU A 51 -2.52 -17.73 -0.25
CA LEU A 51 -2.29 -16.28 -0.12
C LEU A 51 -3.07 -15.44 -1.14
N LEU A 52 -3.68 -16.07 -2.14
CA LEU A 52 -4.57 -15.40 -3.09
C LEU A 52 -6.04 -15.45 -2.63
N HIS A 53 -6.33 -16.08 -1.49
CA HIS A 53 -7.70 -16.17 -0.99
C HIS A 53 -8.28 -14.78 -0.67
N LYS A 54 -9.50 -14.53 -1.14
CA LYS A 54 -10.16 -13.21 -1.03
C LYS A 54 -10.22 -12.69 0.40
N ASP A 55 -10.47 -13.56 1.39
CA ASP A 55 -10.50 -13.13 2.80
C ASP A 55 -9.17 -12.50 3.24
N LEU A 56 -8.01 -13.02 2.80
CA LEU A 56 -6.71 -12.42 3.13
C LEU A 56 -6.50 -11.09 2.40
N VAL A 57 -6.90 -11.02 1.12
CA VAL A 57 -6.85 -9.78 0.34
C VAL A 57 -7.68 -8.68 1.01
N TYR A 58 -8.91 -8.97 1.44
CA TYR A 58 -9.74 -7.97 2.12
C TYR A 58 -9.29 -7.70 3.56
N ARG A 59 -8.76 -8.71 4.27
CA ARG A 59 -8.20 -8.56 5.62
C ARG A 59 -7.05 -7.56 5.64
N TYR A 60 -6.04 -7.76 4.79
CA TYR A 60 -4.85 -6.92 4.80
C TYR A 60 -5.09 -5.57 4.11
N ALA A 61 -6.06 -5.48 3.18
CA ALA A 61 -6.58 -4.18 2.73
C ALA A 61 -7.21 -3.41 3.90
N SER A 62 -7.98 -4.09 4.76
CA SER A 62 -8.62 -3.45 5.91
C SER A 62 -7.61 -2.95 6.93
N PHE A 63 -6.60 -3.76 7.26
CA PHE A 63 -5.49 -3.31 8.09
C PHE A 63 -4.75 -2.13 7.44
N SER A 64 -4.48 -2.13 6.13
CA SER A 64 -3.93 -0.94 5.47
C SER A 64 -4.85 0.28 5.59
N GLY A 65 -6.16 0.12 5.46
CA GLY A 65 -7.14 1.20 5.61
C GLY A 65 -7.21 1.77 7.04
N PHE A 66 -7.08 0.95 8.08
CA PHE A 66 -7.08 1.41 9.47
C PHE A 66 -5.93 2.36 9.80
N THR A 67 -4.87 2.35 8.99
CA THR A 67 -3.78 3.29 9.18
C THR A 67 -4.28 4.75 9.07
N TYR A 68 -5.33 5.00 8.28
CA TYR A 68 -5.89 6.32 8.09
C TYR A 68 -6.90 6.76 9.16
N CYS A 69 -7.21 5.93 10.18
CA CYS A 69 -8.18 6.31 11.22
C CYS A 69 -7.72 7.50 12.09
N ASP A 70 -8.67 8.30 12.60
CA ASP A 70 -8.36 9.29 13.63
C ASP A 70 -8.29 8.64 15.01
N GLY A 71 -7.09 8.31 15.46
CA GLY A 71 -6.83 7.85 16.82
C GLY A 71 -7.03 6.35 17.06
N ASN A 72 -6.42 5.89 18.14
CA ASN A 72 -6.27 4.47 18.45
C ASN A 72 -7.60 3.81 18.85
N GLU A 73 -8.47 4.53 19.57
CA GLU A 73 -9.74 4.00 20.05
C GLU A 73 -10.71 3.67 18.91
N ARG A 74 -10.68 4.42 17.81
CA ARG A 74 -11.48 4.09 16.61
C ARG A 74 -11.06 2.77 16.01
N VAL A 75 -9.76 2.54 15.84
CA VAL A 75 -9.21 1.28 15.32
C VAL A 75 -9.58 0.11 16.22
N LYS A 76 -9.38 0.24 17.54
CA LYS A 76 -9.68 -0.82 18.52
C LYS A 76 -11.14 -1.26 18.46
N ARG A 77 -12.09 -0.33 18.28
CA ARG A 77 -13.52 -0.67 18.23
C ARG A 77 -13.96 -1.44 16.98
N VAL A 78 -13.15 -1.45 15.91
CA VAL A 78 -13.45 -2.27 14.73
C VAL A 78 -13.18 -3.77 15.01
N SER A 79 -12.33 -4.08 16.00
CA SER A 79 -12.03 -5.46 16.38
C SER A 79 -13.30 -6.22 16.76
N GLY A 80 -13.49 -7.39 16.16
CA GLY A 80 -14.68 -8.21 16.41
C GLY A 80 -15.97 -7.67 15.77
N PHE A 81 -15.91 -6.63 14.93
CA PHE A 81 -17.07 -6.12 14.21
C PHE A 81 -17.75 -7.22 13.39
N LYS A 82 -19.09 -7.20 13.37
CA LYS A 82 -19.92 -8.12 12.59
C LYS A 82 -20.83 -7.36 11.64
N ALA A 83 -20.81 -7.76 10.37
CA ALA A 83 -21.70 -7.28 9.32
C ALA A 83 -22.70 -8.40 8.98
N ASP A 84 -23.99 -8.14 9.14
CA ASP A 84 -25.07 -9.13 8.90
C ASP A 84 -24.82 -10.48 9.63
N GLY A 85 -24.34 -10.40 10.87
CA GLY A 85 -24.01 -11.56 11.70
C GLY A 85 -22.67 -12.25 11.37
N LYS A 86 -22.05 -11.98 10.22
CA LYS A 86 -20.73 -12.50 9.83
C LYS A 86 -19.61 -11.61 10.39
N LEU A 87 -18.54 -12.22 10.88
CA LEU A 87 -17.35 -11.51 11.36
C LEU A 87 -16.72 -10.71 10.21
N PHE A 88 -16.16 -9.53 10.50
CA PHE A 88 -15.41 -8.76 9.52
C PHE A 88 -14.10 -9.45 9.13
N PHE A 89 -13.52 -9.12 7.96
CA PHE A 89 -12.35 -9.82 7.41
C PHE A 89 -11.13 -9.86 8.35
N THR A 90 -11.01 -8.85 9.22
CA THR A 90 -9.92 -8.72 10.20
C THR A 90 -10.09 -9.61 11.43
N GLY A 91 -11.29 -10.15 11.65
CA GLY A 91 -11.61 -10.90 12.85
C GLY A 91 -11.41 -10.10 14.14
N ASN A 92 -11.07 -10.82 15.20
CA ASN A 92 -10.66 -10.22 16.47
C ASN A 92 -9.15 -9.91 16.43
N PHE A 93 -8.79 -8.68 16.82
CA PHE A 93 -7.40 -8.24 16.96
C PHE A 93 -7.21 -7.28 18.14
N GLU A 94 -5.97 -7.17 18.60
CA GLU A 94 -5.49 -6.21 19.59
C GLU A 94 -4.55 -5.21 18.91
N LEU A 95 -4.70 -3.92 19.20
CA LEU A 95 -3.78 -2.87 18.73
C LEU A 95 -2.65 -2.69 19.75
N ILE A 96 -1.45 -3.14 19.40
CA ILE A 96 -0.27 -3.11 20.26
C ILE A 96 0.44 -1.76 20.19
N ALA A 97 0.67 -1.27 18.96
CA ALA A 97 1.32 0.01 18.73
C ALA A 97 0.69 0.72 17.53
N ARG A 98 0.64 2.05 17.61
CA ARG A 98 0.27 2.94 16.50
C ARG A 98 0.98 4.26 16.69
N GLU A 99 1.94 4.54 15.83
CA GLU A 99 2.87 5.64 16.07
C GLU A 99 3.10 6.47 14.82
N GLU A 100 2.89 7.77 14.96
CA GLU A 100 3.30 8.76 13.97
C GLU A 100 4.70 9.24 14.31
N LYS A 101 5.61 9.14 13.35
CA LYS A 101 7.00 9.56 13.49
C LYS A 101 7.36 10.56 12.41
N ASP A 102 8.47 11.23 12.67
CA ASP A 102 9.14 12.13 11.75
C ASP A 102 9.78 11.32 10.62
N GLY A 103 9.15 11.34 9.44
CA GLY A 103 9.65 10.72 8.22
C GLY A 103 10.36 11.73 7.30
N TYR A 104 10.33 11.53 5.98
CA TYR A 104 11.11 12.33 5.04
C TYR A 104 10.67 13.81 5.00
N GLN A 105 9.36 14.10 5.10
CA GLN A 105 8.86 15.47 5.09
C GLN A 105 9.10 16.22 6.39
N SER A 106 9.34 15.56 7.54
CA SER A 106 9.77 16.26 8.75
C SER A 106 11.14 16.91 8.57
N ILE A 107 12.05 16.25 7.84
CA ILE A 107 13.40 16.73 7.50
C ILE A 107 13.33 17.98 6.60
N LEU A 108 12.25 18.16 5.84
CA LEU A 108 12.09 19.28 4.92
C LEU A 108 11.10 20.36 5.39
N LYS A 109 10.07 20.03 6.18
CA LYS A 109 8.93 20.93 6.51
C LYS A 109 8.17 20.58 7.82
N ASP A 110 8.83 20.00 8.83
CA ASP A 110 8.32 19.91 10.22
C ASP A 110 6.88 19.32 10.35
N LYS A 111 6.64 18.17 9.71
CA LYS A 111 5.39 17.40 9.81
C LYS A 111 5.67 15.91 10.03
N LYS A 112 4.89 15.27 10.90
CA LYS A 112 4.85 13.81 11.08
C LYS A 112 4.17 13.16 9.87
N ASP A 113 4.94 12.53 9.00
CA ASP A 113 4.48 11.97 7.73
C ASP A 113 4.64 10.44 7.63
N PHE A 114 5.38 9.82 8.55
CA PHE A 114 5.48 8.37 8.67
C PHE A 114 4.52 7.84 9.73
N MET A 115 3.85 6.72 9.45
CA MET A 115 3.06 6.02 10.45
C MET A 115 3.05 4.51 10.20
N TYR A 116 3.19 3.75 11.28
CA TYR A 116 2.94 2.32 11.31
C TYR A 116 1.98 1.94 12.44
N GLN A 117 1.30 0.82 12.26
CA GLN A 117 0.56 0.13 13.32
C GLN A 117 1.01 -1.32 13.42
N LEU A 118 0.96 -1.84 14.65
CA LEU A 118 1.22 -3.22 15.01
C LEU A 118 -0.03 -3.80 15.67
N THR A 119 -0.59 -4.84 15.08
CA THR A 119 -1.77 -5.53 15.61
C THR A 119 -1.50 -7.02 15.78
N VAL A 120 -2.21 -7.64 16.71
CA VAL A 120 -2.09 -9.07 17.02
C VAL A 120 -3.46 -9.71 16.96
N SER A 121 -3.62 -10.77 16.17
CA SER A 121 -4.81 -11.62 16.19
C SER A 121 -4.45 -12.99 16.74
N LYS A 122 -4.97 -13.29 17.94
CA LYS A 122 -4.78 -14.62 18.58
C LYS A 122 -5.55 -15.72 17.86
N GLU A 123 -6.70 -15.36 17.29
CA GLU A 123 -7.55 -16.27 16.52
C GLU A 123 -6.86 -16.71 15.23
N ASN A 124 -6.28 -15.76 14.48
CA ASN A 124 -5.56 -16.04 13.24
C ASN A 124 -4.09 -16.43 13.46
N LYS A 125 -3.58 -16.34 14.70
CA LYS A 125 -2.17 -16.51 15.06
C LYS A 125 -1.24 -15.66 14.20
N GLU A 126 -1.55 -14.37 14.08
CA GLU A 126 -0.78 -13.45 13.23
C GLU A 126 -0.45 -12.14 13.95
N ILE A 127 0.69 -11.57 13.54
CA ILE A 127 1.17 -10.25 13.91
C ILE A 127 1.17 -9.44 12.63
N VAL A 128 0.32 -8.41 12.54
CA VAL A 128 0.20 -7.58 11.34
C VAL A 128 0.83 -6.22 11.57
N VAL A 129 1.82 -5.90 10.74
CA VAL A 129 2.45 -4.57 10.67
C VAL A 129 1.90 -3.86 9.44
N ALA A 130 1.21 -2.73 9.63
CA ALA A 130 0.69 -1.96 8.52
C ALA A 130 1.26 -0.54 8.47
N PHE A 131 1.64 -0.09 7.29
CA PHE A 131 2.22 1.24 7.06
C PHE A 131 1.20 2.16 6.37
N ARG A 132 1.08 3.40 6.85
CA ARG A 132 0.21 4.42 6.24
C ARG A 132 0.84 4.95 4.95
N GLY A 133 0.01 5.25 3.97
CA GLY A 133 0.41 6.14 2.88
C GLY A 133 0.45 7.62 3.31
N SER A 134 0.68 8.52 2.37
CA SER A 134 0.65 9.96 2.65
C SER A 134 -0.77 10.51 2.68
N ASP A 135 -1.09 11.34 3.67
CA ASP A 135 -2.33 12.12 3.71
C ASP A 135 -2.34 13.27 2.67
N ASN A 136 -1.20 13.51 2.02
CA ASN A 136 -1.03 14.45 0.92
C ASN A 136 -0.11 13.85 -0.17
N PHE A 137 -0.65 12.84 -0.85
CA PHE A 137 0.10 11.98 -1.77
C PHE A 137 0.68 12.71 -2.99
N GLU A 138 0.09 13.82 -3.43
CA GLU A 138 0.58 14.60 -4.56
C GLU A 138 1.90 15.32 -4.26
N ASN A 139 1.99 15.95 -3.08
CA ASN A 139 3.25 16.55 -2.60
C ASN A 139 4.32 15.48 -2.46
N TYR A 140 3.96 14.35 -1.85
CA TYR A 140 4.88 13.25 -1.66
C TYR A 140 5.42 12.70 -2.98
N ILE A 141 4.55 12.45 -3.96
CA ILE A 141 4.95 11.93 -5.27
C ILE A 141 5.73 12.96 -6.10
N SER A 142 5.41 14.25 -6.00
CA SER A 142 6.23 15.33 -6.57
C SER A 142 7.65 15.28 -6.01
N ASP A 143 7.79 15.07 -4.69
CA ASP A 143 9.09 15.03 -4.01
C ASP A 143 9.89 13.75 -4.38
N ILE A 144 9.29 12.55 -4.42
CA ILE A 144 10.03 11.33 -4.85
C ILE A 144 10.33 11.36 -6.37
N ASN A 145 9.54 12.07 -7.19
CA ASN A 145 9.84 12.18 -8.62
C ASN A 145 10.99 13.14 -8.92
N GLN A 146 11.34 14.02 -8.00
CA GLN A 146 12.56 14.83 -8.07
C GLN A 146 13.80 14.07 -7.61
N ASP A 147 13.62 12.86 -7.09
CA ASP A 147 14.65 12.20 -6.30
C ASP A 147 15.72 11.51 -7.13
N ARG A 148 16.94 11.58 -6.58
CA ARG A 148 18.13 10.88 -7.09
C ARG A 148 17.97 9.37 -6.87
N TYR A 149 18.71 8.59 -7.64
CA TYR A 149 18.76 7.13 -7.48
C TYR A 149 19.78 6.75 -6.40
N TYR A 150 19.40 5.86 -5.48
CA TYR A 150 20.33 5.23 -4.54
C TYR A 150 20.99 4.08 -5.30
N HIS A 151 22.21 4.29 -5.76
CA HIS A 151 22.98 3.26 -6.46
C HIS A 151 24.20 2.88 -5.61
N ASP A 152 25.11 3.84 -5.39
CA ASP A 152 26.40 3.58 -4.73
C ASP A 152 26.25 3.25 -3.22
N GLU A 153 25.24 3.81 -2.57
CA GLU A 153 25.04 3.70 -1.13
C GLU A 153 24.27 2.43 -0.71
N ILE A 154 23.60 1.72 -1.64
CA ILE A 154 22.89 0.45 -1.35
C ILE A 154 23.85 -0.57 -0.71
N PHE A 155 25.06 -0.67 -1.23
CA PHE A 155 26.06 -1.67 -0.82
C PHE A 155 26.72 -1.38 0.53
N GLY A 156 26.48 -0.20 1.11
CA GLY A 156 26.96 0.19 2.44
C GLY A 156 25.84 0.42 3.47
N ASP A 157 24.57 0.30 3.06
CA ASP A 157 23.44 0.60 3.93
C ASP A 157 23.17 -0.57 4.89
N LYS A 158 23.29 -0.29 6.19
CA LYS A 158 23.02 -1.28 7.26
C LYS A 158 21.56 -1.76 7.29
N ARG A 159 20.62 -1.04 6.68
CA ARG A 159 19.23 -1.51 6.54
C ARG A 159 19.12 -2.67 5.56
N LEU A 160 20.05 -2.74 4.61
CA LEU A 160 20.17 -3.79 3.60
C LEU A 160 21.41 -4.68 3.86
N SER A 161 22.07 -4.53 5.02
CA SER A 161 23.26 -5.32 5.34
C SER A 161 22.90 -6.77 5.56
N ILE A 162 23.46 -7.59 4.70
CA ILE A 162 23.18 -9.02 4.54
C ILE A 162 23.73 -9.77 5.75
N GLU A 163 22.87 -10.05 6.73
CA GLU A 163 23.18 -11.00 7.80
C GLU A 163 22.90 -12.44 7.37
N ASN A 164 22.10 -12.62 6.31
CA ASN A 164 21.62 -13.91 5.82
C ASN A 164 22.10 -14.24 4.39
N ASP A 165 22.69 -15.42 4.20
CA ASP A 165 23.16 -15.92 2.90
C ASP A 165 22.08 -15.98 1.79
N SER A 166 20.79 -16.04 2.16
CA SER A 166 19.66 -16.10 1.21
C SER A 166 19.29 -14.75 0.56
N CYS A 167 19.80 -13.63 1.08
CA CYS A 167 19.50 -12.29 0.58
C CYS A 167 20.76 -11.55 0.12
N LYS A 168 21.72 -12.25 -0.51
CA LYS A 168 22.97 -11.63 -0.98
C LYS A 168 22.68 -10.56 -2.03
N LEU A 169 23.14 -9.33 -1.77
CA LEU A 169 23.13 -8.28 -2.79
C LEU A 169 23.92 -8.77 -4.02
N PRO A 170 23.43 -8.50 -5.24
CA PRO A 170 24.18 -8.82 -6.44
C PRO A 170 25.51 -8.05 -6.45
N ASN A 171 26.55 -8.62 -7.06
CA ASN A 171 27.80 -7.90 -7.31
C ASN A 171 27.68 -6.85 -8.44
N ASP A 172 26.47 -6.64 -8.97
CA ASP A 172 26.14 -5.67 -10.00
C ASP A 172 25.97 -4.27 -9.39
N LYS A 173 27.08 -3.52 -9.36
CA LYS A 173 27.11 -2.09 -9.02
C LYS A 173 26.94 -1.22 -10.27
N SER A 174 26.07 -1.61 -11.20
CA SER A 174 25.71 -0.77 -12.33
C SER A 174 24.59 0.19 -11.98
N GLU A 175 24.58 1.39 -12.58
CA GLU A 175 23.51 2.38 -12.43
C GLU A 175 22.10 1.86 -12.81
N SER A 176 22.00 0.63 -13.31
CA SER A 176 20.74 -0.06 -13.57
C SER A 176 20.12 -0.72 -12.33
N PHE A 177 20.90 -0.93 -11.25
CA PHE A 177 20.45 -1.48 -9.97
C PHE A 177 20.26 -0.37 -8.94
N PHE A 178 19.05 0.16 -8.84
CA PHE A 178 18.77 1.26 -7.92
C PHE A 178 17.44 1.15 -7.20
N LEU A 179 17.40 1.83 -6.06
CA LEU A 179 16.22 2.16 -5.27
C LEU A 179 15.96 3.68 -5.37
N ARG A 180 14.69 4.10 -5.33
CA ARG A 180 14.37 5.55 -5.27
C ARG A 180 14.53 6.05 -3.84
N ASN A 181 15.34 7.09 -3.66
CA ASN A 181 15.75 7.60 -2.35
C ASN A 181 14.58 7.93 -1.42
N GLY A 182 13.51 8.51 -1.95
CA GLY A 182 12.41 9.03 -1.14
C GLY A 182 11.73 7.95 -0.30
N PHE A 183 11.60 6.73 -0.84
CA PHE A 183 11.04 5.62 -0.08
C PHE A 183 11.96 5.17 1.06
N LEU A 184 13.27 5.07 0.79
CA LEU A 184 14.24 4.67 1.80
C LEU A 184 14.40 5.72 2.90
N ARG A 185 14.35 7.00 2.56
CA ARG A 185 14.43 8.11 3.52
C ARG A 185 13.16 8.23 4.37
N SER A 186 12.00 7.85 3.83
CA SER A 186 10.75 7.74 4.60
C SER A 186 10.77 6.63 5.65
N LEU A 187 11.72 5.70 5.61
CA LEU A 187 11.89 4.63 6.60
C LEU A 187 13.34 4.57 7.12
N PRO A 188 13.72 5.49 8.03
CA PRO A 188 15.03 5.51 8.69
C PRO A 188 15.34 4.22 9.45
N ALA A 189 16.64 3.88 9.56
CA ALA A 189 17.10 2.64 10.20
C ALA A 189 16.66 2.52 11.66
N ASN A 190 16.74 3.61 12.43
CA ASN A 190 16.32 3.62 13.83
C ASN A 190 14.82 3.35 14.01
N ILE A 191 13.98 3.72 13.02
CA ILE A 191 12.56 3.39 13.04
C ILE A 191 12.35 1.91 12.74
N MET A 192 13.09 1.34 11.77
CA MET A 192 13.06 -0.10 11.50
C MET A 192 13.46 -0.91 12.74
N ASP A 193 14.57 -0.54 13.41
CA ASP A 193 15.06 -1.22 14.62
C ASP A 193 14.04 -1.14 15.79
N GLU A 194 13.31 -0.02 15.90
CA GLU A 194 12.24 0.14 16.89
C GLU A 194 11.07 -0.81 16.58
N ILE A 195 10.63 -0.89 15.32
CA ILE A 195 9.57 -1.79 14.90
C ILE A 195 10.01 -3.24 15.12
N ASP A 196 11.23 -3.59 14.75
CA ASP A 196 11.83 -4.91 14.99
C ASP A 196 11.75 -5.30 16.46
N SER A 197 12.17 -4.40 17.36
CA SER A 197 12.14 -4.65 18.81
C SER A 197 10.72 -4.97 19.29
N ARG A 198 9.73 -4.21 18.83
CA ARG A 198 8.31 -4.43 19.19
C ARG A 198 7.76 -5.74 18.64
N ILE A 199 8.09 -6.10 17.39
CA ILE A 199 7.66 -7.39 16.83
C ILE A 199 8.29 -8.53 17.61
N HIS A 200 9.58 -8.47 17.94
CA HIS A 200 10.26 -9.51 18.72
C HIS A 200 9.68 -9.66 20.14
N GLU A 201 9.28 -8.58 20.80
CA GLU A 201 8.57 -8.64 22.08
C GLU A 201 7.24 -9.40 21.96
N VAL A 202 6.47 -9.12 20.91
CA VAL A 202 5.21 -9.82 20.63
C VAL A 202 5.45 -11.30 20.28
N ILE A 203 6.45 -11.61 19.46
CA ILE A 203 6.84 -12.99 19.10
C ILE A 203 7.26 -13.77 20.35
N LYS A 204 8.00 -13.15 21.28
CA LYS A 204 8.41 -13.80 22.54
C LYS A 204 7.21 -14.26 23.36
N ALA A 205 6.12 -13.48 23.35
CA ALA A 205 4.86 -13.83 24.01
C ALA A 205 3.98 -14.79 23.18
N ASN A 206 4.21 -14.90 21.86
CA ASN A 206 3.39 -15.65 20.92
C ASN A 206 4.26 -16.36 19.86
N PRO A 207 5.07 -17.38 20.24
CA PRO A 207 6.13 -17.93 19.39
C PRO A 207 5.63 -18.68 18.16
N ASP A 208 4.36 -19.08 18.13
CA ASP A 208 3.71 -19.75 16.99
C ASP A 208 3.01 -18.77 16.04
N PHE A 209 3.15 -17.45 16.25
CA PHE A 209 2.47 -16.45 15.44
C PHE A 209 3.28 -16.07 14.20
N SER A 210 2.55 -15.75 13.15
CA SER A 210 3.08 -15.45 11.83
C SER A 210 3.11 -13.95 11.57
N VAL A 211 4.25 -13.41 11.12
CA VAL A 211 4.38 -11.98 10.80
C VAL A 211 3.87 -11.71 9.39
N VAL A 212 2.95 -10.76 9.27
CA VAL A 212 2.42 -10.25 8.01
C VAL A 212 2.66 -8.76 7.93
N ILE A 213 3.14 -8.31 6.77
CA ILE A 213 3.42 -6.90 6.52
C ILE A 213 2.46 -6.41 5.44
N THR A 214 1.85 -5.24 5.63
CA THR A 214 0.91 -4.68 4.66
C THR A 214 0.99 -3.17 4.53
N GLY A 215 0.51 -2.62 3.42
CA GLY A 215 0.47 -1.18 3.20
C GLY A 215 -0.27 -0.77 1.95
N HIS A 216 -0.86 0.42 1.98
CA HIS A 216 -1.57 1.03 0.86
C HIS A 216 -0.82 2.25 0.34
N SER A 217 -0.83 2.47 -0.98
CA SER A 217 -0.21 3.63 -1.63
C SER A 217 1.30 3.71 -1.31
N LEU A 218 1.82 4.86 -0.86
CA LEU A 218 3.16 4.97 -0.27
C LEU A 218 3.40 3.88 0.78
N GLY A 219 2.44 3.64 1.67
CA GLY A 219 2.54 2.62 2.71
C GLY A 219 2.85 1.24 2.12
N GLY A 220 2.41 0.93 0.90
CA GLY A 220 2.77 -0.30 0.18
C GLY A 220 4.27 -0.37 -0.13
N SER A 221 4.90 0.73 -0.55
CA SER A 221 6.34 0.78 -0.78
C SER A 221 7.13 0.72 0.54
N LEU A 222 6.63 1.33 1.61
CA LEU A 222 7.24 1.23 2.95
C LEU A 222 7.15 -0.19 3.50
N ALA A 223 5.99 -0.83 3.37
CA ALA A 223 5.74 -2.23 3.72
C ALA A 223 6.69 -3.16 2.97
N TYR A 224 6.87 -2.96 1.67
CA TYR A 224 7.81 -3.71 0.85
C TYR A 224 9.26 -3.53 1.31
N LEU A 225 9.72 -2.31 1.57
CA LEU A 225 11.08 -2.07 2.06
C LEU A 225 11.30 -2.61 3.47
N TYR A 226 10.30 -2.52 4.34
CA TYR A 226 10.37 -3.11 5.68
C TYR A 226 10.38 -4.65 5.63
N ALA A 227 9.60 -5.27 4.74
CA ALA A 227 9.62 -6.71 4.53
C ALA A 227 10.99 -7.19 4.02
N LEU A 228 11.62 -6.44 3.11
CA LEU A 228 13.00 -6.70 2.69
C LEU A 228 13.96 -6.63 3.88
N HIS A 229 13.90 -5.56 4.68
CA HIS A 229 14.71 -5.41 5.89
C HIS A 229 14.54 -6.60 6.86
N TRP A 230 13.29 -6.95 7.18
CA TRP A 230 12.94 -8.08 8.04
C TRP A 230 13.56 -9.39 7.56
N LYS A 231 13.54 -9.64 6.24
CA LYS A 231 14.11 -10.84 5.62
C LYS A 231 15.64 -10.84 5.58
N VAL A 232 16.24 -9.69 5.31
CA VAL A 232 17.70 -9.49 5.35
C VAL A 232 18.28 -9.76 6.75
N LYS A 233 17.52 -9.41 7.81
CA LYS A 233 17.82 -9.74 9.21
C LYS A 233 17.65 -11.23 9.58
N GLY A 234 17.26 -12.08 8.62
CA GLY A 234 17.08 -13.50 8.84
C GLY A 234 15.72 -13.89 9.44
N ASN A 235 14.80 -12.95 9.60
CA ASN A 235 13.51 -13.24 10.20
C ASN A 235 12.57 -13.96 9.22
N ASN A 236 11.59 -14.67 9.78
CA ASN A 236 10.55 -15.35 9.01
C ASN A 236 9.41 -14.38 8.70
N LEU A 237 9.05 -14.29 7.43
CA LEU A 237 7.86 -13.58 6.96
C LEU A 237 6.84 -14.60 6.46
N ALA A 238 5.59 -14.44 6.83
CA ALA A 238 4.49 -15.25 6.32
C ALA A 238 3.97 -14.67 5.00
N ALA A 239 3.69 -13.37 4.96
CA ALA A 239 3.28 -12.69 3.73
C ALA A 239 3.55 -11.19 3.74
N LEU A 240 3.65 -10.62 2.54
CA LEU A 240 3.64 -9.19 2.26
C LEU A 240 2.47 -8.89 1.32
N TYR A 241 1.56 -8.00 1.73
CA TYR A 241 0.49 -7.50 0.86
C TYR A 241 0.67 -6.01 0.60
N THR A 242 0.64 -5.60 -0.66
CA THR A 242 0.73 -4.17 -1.00
C THR A 242 -0.42 -3.76 -1.90
N TYR A 243 -1.06 -2.65 -1.59
CA TYR A 243 -2.25 -2.15 -2.29
C TYR A 243 -1.91 -0.85 -3.01
N GLY A 244 -2.01 -0.81 -4.34
CA GLY A 244 -1.74 0.40 -5.12
C GLY A 244 -0.29 0.88 -5.00
N GLN A 245 0.66 -0.02 -4.77
CA GLN A 245 2.05 0.32 -4.49
C GLN A 245 2.73 0.98 -5.71
N PRO A 246 3.35 2.18 -5.56
CA PRO A 246 4.13 2.82 -6.61
C PRO A 246 5.46 2.07 -6.87
N ILE A 247 6.02 2.21 -8.08
CA ILE A 247 7.29 1.53 -8.42
C ILE A 247 8.42 2.10 -7.55
N THR A 248 9.01 1.22 -6.73
CA THR A 248 9.99 1.59 -5.70
C THR A 248 11.42 1.72 -6.23
N GLY A 249 11.79 1.00 -7.28
CA GLY A 249 13.15 0.97 -7.83
C GLY A 249 13.22 0.44 -9.25
N SER A 250 14.44 0.16 -9.71
CA SER A 250 14.71 -0.55 -10.97
C SER A 250 14.12 -1.97 -10.97
N LEU A 251 13.89 -2.54 -12.16
CA LEU A 251 13.45 -3.93 -12.29
C LEU A 251 14.43 -4.90 -11.61
N SER A 252 15.74 -4.74 -11.81
CA SER A 252 16.76 -5.61 -11.22
C SER A 252 16.78 -5.53 -9.68
N PHE A 253 16.64 -4.33 -9.11
CA PHE A 253 16.47 -4.18 -7.66
C PHE A 253 15.21 -4.89 -7.16
N ASN A 254 14.08 -4.70 -7.86
CA ASN A 254 12.81 -5.28 -7.43
C ASN A 254 12.78 -6.80 -7.56
N ASP A 255 13.42 -7.37 -8.57
CA ASP A 255 13.55 -8.83 -8.72
C ASP A 255 14.42 -9.41 -7.60
N TRP A 256 15.59 -8.84 -7.33
CA TRP A 256 16.43 -9.26 -6.21
C TRP A 256 15.70 -9.19 -4.86
N ALA A 257 15.03 -8.08 -4.58
CA ALA A 257 14.31 -7.91 -3.33
C ALA A 257 13.11 -8.87 -3.21
N ALA A 258 12.40 -9.14 -4.31
CA ALA A 258 11.35 -10.15 -4.34
C ALA A 258 11.88 -11.56 -4.06
N GLU A 259 13.03 -11.93 -4.63
CA GLU A 259 13.71 -13.21 -4.32
C GLU A 259 14.04 -13.33 -2.83
N CYS A 260 14.61 -12.28 -2.23
CA CYS A 260 14.89 -12.25 -0.79
C CYS A 260 13.61 -12.35 0.07
N ILE A 261 12.52 -11.73 -0.36
CA ILE A 261 11.23 -11.78 0.33
C ILE A 261 10.58 -13.17 0.23
N GLY A 262 10.79 -13.87 -0.88
CA GLY A 262 10.00 -15.01 -1.31
C GLY A 262 8.89 -14.53 -2.25
N PRO A 263 9.03 -14.67 -3.57
CA PRO A 263 8.06 -14.15 -4.54
C PRO A 263 6.65 -14.71 -4.34
N GLU A 264 6.53 -15.93 -3.79
CA GLU A 264 5.27 -16.57 -3.44
C GLU A 264 4.55 -15.93 -2.25
N LYS A 265 5.28 -15.23 -1.38
CA LYS A 265 4.78 -14.55 -0.18
C LYS A 265 4.43 -13.09 -0.43
N TYR A 266 4.88 -12.54 -1.55
CA TYR A 266 4.66 -11.16 -1.92
C TYR A 266 3.47 -11.06 -2.86
N ILE A 267 2.38 -10.47 -2.40
CA ILE A 267 1.16 -10.24 -3.16
C ILE A 267 0.99 -8.75 -3.42
N ARG A 268 0.99 -8.38 -4.71
CA ARG A 268 0.63 -7.03 -5.13
C ARG A 268 -0.83 -6.98 -5.53
N VAL A 269 -1.57 -5.98 -5.04
CA VAL A 269 -2.99 -5.80 -5.34
C VAL A 269 -3.17 -4.45 -6.04
N VAL A 270 -3.74 -4.46 -7.24
CA VAL A 270 -3.97 -3.28 -8.07
C VAL A 270 -5.42 -3.22 -8.50
N SER A 271 -5.99 -2.01 -8.46
CA SER A 271 -7.37 -1.78 -8.86
C SER A 271 -7.47 -1.07 -10.19
N SER A 272 -8.19 -1.67 -11.14
CA SER A 272 -8.62 -1.05 -12.39
C SER A 272 -7.52 -0.21 -13.04
N ASP A 273 -7.85 1.01 -13.41
CA ASP A 273 -7.04 2.05 -14.00
C ASP A 273 -6.33 2.91 -12.95
N ASP A 274 -6.02 2.39 -11.76
CA ASP A 274 -5.18 3.08 -10.78
C ASP A 274 -3.83 3.50 -11.39
N ILE A 275 -3.56 4.80 -11.33
CA ILE A 275 -2.35 5.41 -11.85
C ILE A 275 -1.13 5.17 -10.96
N VAL A 276 -1.30 5.01 -9.65
CA VAL A 276 -0.21 5.02 -8.68
C VAL A 276 0.84 3.93 -8.93
N PRO A 277 0.46 2.67 -9.22
CA PRO A 277 1.42 1.63 -9.50
C PRO A 277 2.27 1.88 -10.74
N TRP A 278 1.88 2.83 -11.59
CA TRP A 278 2.52 3.11 -12.87
C TRP A 278 3.04 4.54 -12.97
N PHE A 279 2.88 5.34 -11.92
CA PHE A 279 3.24 6.75 -11.94
C PHE A 279 4.75 6.94 -11.82
N SER A 280 5.42 7.01 -12.96
CA SER A 280 6.81 7.46 -13.05
C SER A 280 7.04 8.18 -14.38
N PHE A 281 7.52 9.42 -14.32
CA PHE A 281 7.85 10.23 -15.50
C PHE A 281 9.03 9.66 -16.31
N HIS A 282 9.69 8.60 -15.82
CA HIS A 282 10.88 8.00 -16.43
C HIS A 282 10.67 6.56 -16.93
N VAL A 283 9.44 6.00 -16.90
CA VAL A 283 9.16 4.61 -17.34
C VAL A 283 9.64 4.35 -18.78
N LEU A 284 9.59 5.37 -19.65
CA LEU A 284 10.01 5.25 -21.04
C LEU A 284 11.53 5.31 -21.25
N LEU A 285 12.32 5.71 -20.25
CA LEU A 285 13.76 5.99 -20.41
C LEU A 285 14.68 5.18 -19.47
N LYS A 286 14.14 4.57 -18.41
CA LYS A 286 14.91 3.74 -17.46
C LYS A 286 14.08 2.51 -17.11
N LYS A 287 14.70 1.32 -17.10
CA LYS A 287 14.12 -0.01 -16.83
C LYS A 287 13.48 -0.12 -15.41
N ILE A 288 12.47 0.70 -15.16
CA ILE A 288 11.73 0.85 -13.90
C ILE A 288 10.44 0.07 -14.08
N ALA A 289 10.30 -1.00 -13.31
CA ALA A 289 9.11 -1.84 -13.27
C ALA A 289 9.01 -2.49 -11.90
N HIS A 290 7.82 -2.90 -11.52
CA HIS A 290 7.66 -3.85 -10.40
C HIS A 290 8.36 -5.17 -10.74
N SER A 291 8.59 -6.01 -9.74
CA SER A 291 9.25 -7.30 -9.96
C SER A 291 8.52 -8.17 -11.00
N SER A 292 9.29 -8.82 -11.85
CA SER A 292 8.83 -9.84 -12.82
C SER A 292 8.47 -11.17 -12.15
N LEU A 293 8.86 -11.38 -10.89
CA LEU A 293 8.69 -12.62 -10.14
C LEU A 293 7.40 -12.67 -9.31
N VAL A 294 6.82 -11.50 -9.07
CA VAL A 294 5.70 -11.30 -8.13
C VAL A 294 4.37 -11.36 -8.88
N ASN A 295 3.38 -12.01 -8.27
CA ASN A 295 2.02 -12.04 -8.80
C ASN A 295 1.28 -10.73 -8.49
N GLU A 296 0.52 -10.26 -9.47
CA GLU A 296 -0.44 -9.17 -9.32
C GLU A 296 -1.86 -9.71 -9.24
N ILE A 297 -2.54 -9.46 -8.12
CA ILE A 297 -4.00 -9.51 -8.03
C ILE A 297 -4.53 -8.21 -8.64
N PHE A 298 -5.25 -8.35 -9.74
CA PHE A 298 -5.79 -7.23 -10.49
C PHE A 298 -7.31 -7.26 -10.46
N PHE A 299 -7.93 -6.20 -9.91
CA PHE A 299 -9.38 -6.01 -9.97
C PHE A 299 -9.75 -5.21 -11.23
N PRO A 300 -10.17 -5.85 -12.35
CA PRO A 300 -10.51 -5.12 -13.57
C PRO A 300 -11.72 -4.20 -13.40
N ASN A 301 -12.60 -4.51 -12.45
CA ASN A 301 -13.68 -3.64 -12.01
C ASN A 301 -13.46 -3.35 -10.52
N PRO A 302 -13.29 -2.07 -10.13
CA PRO A 302 -12.96 -1.71 -8.75
C PRO A 302 -14.12 -2.01 -7.79
N HIS A 303 -15.36 -2.17 -8.26
CA HIS A 303 -16.55 -2.49 -7.45
C HIS A 303 -16.93 -3.98 -7.46
N ASP A 304 -16.18 -4.82 -8.17
CA ASP A 304 -16.44 -6.26 -8.28
C ASP A 304 -15.37 -7.07 -7.57
N THR A 305 -15.80 -8.07 -6.82
CA THR A 305 -14.93 -8.99 -6.08
C THR A 305 -14.16 -9.93 -7.02
N ALA A 306 -14.55 -10.02 -8.30
CA ALA A 306 -13.82 -10.77 -9.30
C ALA A 306 -12.47 -10.10 -9.61
N PHE A 307 -11.37 -10.82 -9.36
CA PHE A 307 -10.02 -10.41 -9.73
C PHE A 307 -9.38 -11.41 -10.69
N ARG A 308 -8.32 -10.97 -11.37
CA ARG A 308 -7.40 -11.80 -12.13
C ARG A 308 -6.07 -11.89 -11.39
N VAL A 309 -5.36 -13.00 -11.57
CA VAL A 309 -3.99 -13.16 -11.08
C VAL A 309 -3.08 -13.12 -12.30
N CYS A 310 -2.21 -12.12 -12.37
CA CYS A 310 -1.23 -11.99 -13.43
C CYS A 310 0.16 -12.33 -12.93
N LYS A 311 0.84 -13.16 -13.69
CA LYS A 311 2.25 -13.48 -13.45
C LYS A 311 3.13 -12.35 -13.96
N GLY A 312 3.97 -11.82 -13.06
CA GLY A 312 4.92 -10.76 -13.35
C GLY A 312 4.27 -9.41 -13.59
N SER A 313 5.08 -8.36 -13.46
CA SER A 313 4.62 -6.97 -13.49
C SER A 313 4.14 -6.47 -14.85
N LEU A 314 4.64 -7.02 -15.97
CA LEU A 314 4.40 -6.47 -17.31
C LEU A 314 3.33 -7.23 -18.11
N ASN A 315 2.41 -7.91 -17.43
CA ASN A 315 1.34 -8.67 -18.08
C ASN A 315 0.25 -7.73 -18.63
N SER A 316 0.04 -7.75 -19.95
CA SER A 316 -0.93 -6.89 -20.64
C SER A 316 -2.40 -7.18 -20.31
N ASP A 317 -2.71 -8.32 -19.69
CA ASP A 317 -4.09 -8.66 -19.28
C ASP A 317 -4.49 -8.04 -17.93
N CYS A 318 -3.52 -7.43 -17.23
CA CYS A 318 -3.69 -6.75 -15.95
C CYS A 318 -3.36 -5.26 -16.02
N SER A 319 -2.96 -4.64 -14.90
CA SER A 319 -2.89 -3.19 -14.78
C SER A 319 -1.86 -2.56 -15.73
N TYR A 320 -0.83 -3.30 -16.15
CA TYR A 320 0.15 -2.86 -17.15
C TYR A 320 -0.48 -2.58 -18.52
N GLY A 321 -1.46 -3.40 -18.96
CA GLY A 321 -2.11 -3.25 -20.26
C GLY A 321 -3.00 -2.01 -20.41
N ILE A 322 -3.33 -1.36 -19.29
CA ILE A 322 -4.12 -0.13 -19.32
C ILE A 322 -3.23 1.02 -19.78
N SER A 323 -3.58 1.61 -20.93
CA SER A 323 -2.87 2.76 -21.49
C SER A 323 -2.75 3.90 -20.47
N CYS A 324 -1.57 4.52 -20.38
CA CYS A 324 -1.28 5.62 -19.47
C CYS A 324 -2.38 6.71 -19.44
N GLY A 325 -2.88 7.16 -20.60
CA GLY A 325 -3.91 8.21 -20.69
C GLY A 325 -5.32 7.83 -20.21
N LYS A 326 -5.54 6.56 -19.84
CA LYS A 326 -6.76 6.05 -19.21
C LYS A 326 -6.61 5.88 -17.70
N LYS A 327 -5.39 5.95 -17.16
CA LYS A 327 -5.17 5.78 -15.72
C LYS A 327 -5.65 7.01 -14.94
N VAL A 328 -6.25 6.79 -13.78
CA VAL A 328 -6.85 7.81 -12.91
C VAL A 328 -6.51 7.52 -11.45
N TRP A 329 -6.73 8.53 -10.60
CA TRP A 329 -6.60 8.38 -9.15
C TRP A 329 -7.82 7.72 -8.51
N ASP A 330 -8.93 7.66 -9.25
CA ASP A 330 -10.25 7.43 -8.69
C ASP A 330 -10.52 6.02 -8.18
N ASN A 331 -9.64 5.10 -8.53
CA ASN A 331 -9.74 3.71 -8.12
C ASN A 331 -8.60 3.30 -7.18
N HIS A 332 -7.75 4.24 -6.80
CA HIS A 332 -6.54 3.98 -6.02
C HIS A 332 -6.84 3.37 -4.63
N SER A 333 -7.96 3.72 -4.02
CA SER A 333 -8.33 3.22 -2.68
C SER A 333 -9.47 2.21 -2.68
N LEU A 334 -9.91 1.76 -3.86
CA LEU A 334 -11.08 0.90 -4.00
C LEU A 334 -10.66 -0.46 -4.56
N TYR A 335 -10.81 -1.53 -3.77
CA TYR A 335 -10.37 -2.88 -4.11
C TYR A 335 -11.55 -3.83 -4.05
N GLY A 336 -12.08 -4.19 -5.21
CA GLY A 336 -13.20 -5.13 -5.34
C GLY A 336 -14.40 -4.82 -4.44
N GLY A 337 -14.82 -3.56 -4.40
CA GLY A 337 -15.90 -3.03 -3.59
C GLY A 337 -15.47 -2.48 -2.22
N LEU A 338 -14.31 -2.90 -1.69
CA LEU A 338 -13.82 -2.43 -0.39
C LEU A 338 -13.05 -1.12 -0.55
N THR A 339 -13.47 -0.08 0.15
CA THR A 339 -12.68 1.17 0.18
C THR A 339 -11.68 1.15 1.35
N SER A 340 -10.40 0.96 1.04
CA SER A 340 -9.30 0.90 2.00
C SER A 340 -8.88 2.30 2.46
N THR A 341 -9.72 2.96 3.27
CA THR A 341 -9.50 4.32 3.77
C THR A 341 -9.95 4.47 5.22
N GLN A 342 -9.86 5.69 5.78
CA GLN A 342 -10.43 6.04 7.08
C GLN A 342 -11.92 5.73 7.22
N ALA A 343 -12.66 5.57 6.12
CA ALA A 343 -14.08 5.20 6.16
C ALA A 343 -14.31 3.86 6.88
N LEU A 344 -13.36 2.91 6.82
CA LEU A 344 -13.47 1.62 7.52
C LEU A 344 -13.58 1.77 9.03
N CYS A 345 -13.07 2.87 9.59
CA CYS A 345 -13.09 3.16 11.02
C CYS A 345 -14.51 3.47 11.52
N LEU A 346 -15.44 3.85 10.62
CA LEU A 346 -16.85 4.03 10.97
C LEU A 346 -17.47 2.75 11.51
N LEU A 347 -17.00 1.58 11.06
CA LEU A 347 -17.47 0.27 11.55
C LEU A 347 -17.31 0.13 13.07
N GLY A 348 -16.30 0.77 13.65
CA GLY A 348 -16.07 0.81 15.10
C GLY A 348 -16.78 1.97 15.81
N ASP A 349 -17.26 2.99 15.10
CA ASP A 349 -18.01 4.10 15.69
C ASP A 349 -19.51 3.78 15.82
N GLY A 350 -20.02 2.90 14.95
CA GLY A 350 -21.39 2.41 14.98
C GLY A 350 -22.40 3.35 14.30
N PRO A 351 -23.70 3.03 14.43
CA PRO A 351 -24.80 3.77 13.79
C PRO A 351 -24.79 5.24 14.19
N ASN A 352 -25.14 6.13 13.25
CA ASN A 352 -25.10 7.60 13.36
C ASN A 352 -23.72 8.26 13.23
N SER A 353 -22.65 7.51 12.98
CA SER A 353 -21.35 8.07 12.66
C SER A 353 -21.21 8.40 11.16
N SER A 354 -20.49 9.47 10.84
CA SER A 354 -20.15 9.82 9.47
C SER A 354 -18.82 10.58 9.38
N TYR A 355 -18.21 10.56 8.19
CA TYR A 355 -17.06 11.38 7.85
C TYR A 355 -17.47 12.50 6.90
N SER A 356 -17.45 13.75 7.36
CA SER A 356 -17.82 14.94 6.58
C SER A 356 -16.77 15.35 5.54
N GLN A 357 -15.55 14.84 5.63
CA GLN A 357 -14.43 15.14 4.72
C GLN A 357 -13.98 13.91 3.92
N PHE A 358 -14.92 13.01 3.58
CA PHE A 358 -14.62 11.94 2.65
C PHE A 358 -14.56 12.50 1.23
N VAL A 359 -13.39 12.46 0.61
CA VAL A 359 -13.28 12.63 -0.84
C VAL A 359 -13.56 11.25 -1.42
N GLU A 360 -14.74 11.08 -2.04
CA GLU A 360 -14.97 9.91 -2.87
C GLU A 360 -13.83 9.81 -3.87
N PRO A 361 -13.26 8.61 -4.07
CA PRO A 361 -12.16 8.51 -5.00
C PRO A 361 -12.66 8.83 -6.44
N SER A 362 -13.96 8.85 -6.73
CA SER A 362 -14.61 9.21 -8.02
C SER A 362 -14.38 10.60 -8.64
N VAL A 363 -13.41 11.43 -8.21
CA VAL A 363 -13.29 12.79 -8.75
C VAL A 363 -11.84 13.20 -9.03
N SER A 364 -11.17 12.62 -10.02
CA SER A 364 -9.91 13.20 -10.57
C SER A 364 -9.93 13.50 -12.06
N GLN A 365 -11.07 13.36 -12.74
CA GLN A 365 -11.15 13.63 -14.19
C GLN A 365 -10.63 15.04 -14.58
N LYS A 366 -10.77 16.05 -13.70
CA LYS A 366 -10.21 17.40 -13.89
C LYS A 366 -8.69 17.49 -13.67
N VAL A 367 -8.12 16.76 -12.70
CA VAL A 367 -6.66 16.67 -12.46
C VAL A 367 -6.00 15.91 -13.61
N VAL A 368 -6.63 14.81 -14.06
CA VAL A 368 -6.22 14.03 -15.23
C VAL A 368 -6.28 14.88 -16.51
N ASN A 369 -7.31 15.72 -16.68
CA ASN A 369 -7.38 16.65 -17.82
C ASN A 369 -6.32 17.76 -17.75
N GLY A 370 -5.97 18.24 -16.56
CA GLY A 370 -4.83 19.15 -16.34
C GLY A 370 -3.50 18.52 -16.73
N ILE A 371 -3.27 17.27 -16.31
CA ILE A 371 -2.08 16.49 -16.70
C ILE A 371 -2.07 16.20 -18.21
N LYS A 372 -3.23 15.87 -18.82
CA LYS A 372 -3.38 15.67 -20.27
C LYS A 372 -3.04 16.92 -21.07
N SER A 373 -3.48 18.11 -20.62
CA SER A 373 -3.12 19.37 -21.28
C SER A 373 -1.63 19.69 -21.17
N GLY A 374 -0.98 19.33 -20.05
CA GLY A 374 0.48 19.40 -19.91
C GLY A 374 1.20 18.41 -20.84
N TRP A 375 0.70 17.19 -20.97
CA TRP A 375 1.24 16.16 -21.87
C TRP A 375 1.10 16.51 -23.35
N GLN A 376 -0.06 17.05 -23.77
CA GLN A 376 -0.26 17.53 -25.14
C GLN A 376 0.72 18.66 -25.51
N ALA A 377 1.02 19.55 -24.56
CA ALA A 377 2.02 20.60 -24.73
C ALA A 377 3.44 20.01 -24.89
N VAL A 378 3.80 18.97 -24.12
CA VAL A 378 5.11 18.29 -24.26
C VAL A 378 5.22 17.54 -25.58
N THR A 379 4.18 16.83 -26.03
CA THR A 379 4.20 16.12 -27.33
C THR A 379 4.25 17.05 -28.54
N SER A 380 3.81 18.30 -28.39
CA SER A 380 3.92 19.31 -29.46
C SER A 380 5.32 19.93 -29.61
N ILE A 381 6.20 19.72 -28.63
CA ILE A 381 7.59 20.21 -28.64
C ILE A 381 8.54 19.18 -29.31
N PHE A 382 8.11 17.92 -29.40
CA PHE A 382 8.89 16.81 -29.99
C PHE A 382 8.37 16.35 -31.36
N ASN A 383 7.48 17.12 -31.99
CA ASN A 383 7.02 16.93 -33.38
C ASN A 383 7.46 18.08 -34.27
#